data_AF-A0AAJ1SN78-F1
#
_entry.id   AF-A0AAJ1SN78-F1
#
_cell.length_a   1.000
_cell.length_b   1.000
_cell.length_c   1.000
_cell.angle_alpha   90.00
_cell.angle_beta   90.00
_cell.angle_gamma   90.00
#
_symmetry.space_group_name_H-M   'P 1'
#
loop_
_entity.id
_entity.type
_entity.pdbx_description
1 polymer ?
#
loop_
_entity_poly.entity_id
_entity_poly.type
_entity_poly.pdbx_seq_one_letter_code
_entity_poly.pdbx_strand_id
1 'polypeptide(L)'
;VDAFLMFEIIPIAELIQDAFNASLYEAEEYLSGNFVRVDTTMIKITSFKDLVDAIDVGIRNGVFTINEGRERVGNDRSDKAMADEIFITKNNQQVSKGGEANDDNENISSSEE
;
A
#
# COMPACT_ATOMS: atom_id res chain seq x y z
N VAL A 1 -22.90 3.88 0.39
CA VAL A 1 -22.20 2.61 0.08
C VAL A 1 -21.19 2.30 1.17
N ASP A 2 -20.30 3.22 1.51
CA ASP A 2 -19.27 2.99 2.53
C ASP A 2 -19.84 2.73 3.93
N ALA A 3 -20.84 3.51 4.34
CA ALA A 3 -21.57 3.27 5.59
C ALA A 3 -22.23 1.88 5.63
N PHE A 4 -22.76 1.39 4.50
CA PHE A 4 -23.39 0.06 4.43
C PHE A 4 -22.35 -1.06 4.62
N LEU A 5 -21.19 -0.96 3.96
CA LEU A 5 -20.11 -1.92 4.18
C LEU A 5 -19.60 -1.90 5.63
N MET A 6 -19.39 -0.70 6.20
CA MET A 6 -18.84 -0.55 7.54
C MET A 6 -19.80 -1.00 8.64
N PHE A 7 -21.09 -0.72 8.52
CA PHE A 7 -22.06 -0.98 9.59
C PHE A 7 -22.80 -2.31 9.44
N GLU A 8 -22.88 -2.87 8.23
CA GLU A 8 -23.62 -4.12 8.01
C GLU A 8 -22.69 -5.28 7.71
N ILE A 9 -21.76 -5.13 6.76
CA ILE A 9 -20.96 -6.28 6.30
C ILE A 9 -19.80 -6.60 7.24
N ILE A 10 -19.03 -5.60 7.69
CA ILE A 10 -17.87 -5.84 8.58
C ILE A 10 -18.30 -6.53 9.89
N PRO A 11 -19.34 -6.07 10.62
CA PRO A 11 -19.76 -6.72 11.86
C PRO A 11 -20.25 -8.15 11.64
N ILE A 12 -20.88 -8.45 10.49
CA ILE A 12 -21.30 -9.82 10.15
C ILE A 12 -20.08 -10.70 9.87
N ALA A 13 -19.08 -10.19 9.14
CA ALA A 13 -17.85 -10.93 8.85
C ALA A 13 -17.06 -11.25 10.13
N GLU A 14 -16.95 -10.29 11.04
CA GLU A 14 -16.33 -10.48 12.37
C GLU A 14 -17.10 -11.51 13.20
N LEU A 15 -18.44 -11.43 13.23
CA LEU A 15 -19.26 -12.40 13.96
C LEU A 15 -19.07 -13.84 13.43
N ILE A 16 -18.98 -14.00 12.11
CA ILE A 16 -18.71 -15.30 11.49
C ILE A 16 -17.31 -15.79 11.88
N GLN A 17 -16.30 -14.93 11.80
CA GLN A 17 -14.93 -15.25 12.21
C GLN A 17 -14.89 -15.73 13.67
N ASP A 18 -15.54 -15.01 14.57
CA ASP A 18 -15.57 -15.32 15.99
C ASP A 18 -16.32 -16.63 16.25
N ALA A 19 -17.44 -16.86 15.56
CA ALA A 19 -18.18 -18.12 15.66
C ALA A 19 -17.36 -19.33 15.19
N PHE A 20 -16.61 -19.19 14.09
CA PHE A 20 -15.70 -20.23 13.62
C PHE A 20 -14.55 -20.47 14.60
N ASN A 21 -13.94 -19.40 15.11
CA ASN A 21 -12.83 -19.51 16.04
C ASN A 21 -13.25 -20.12 17.38
N ALA A 22 -14.41 -19.73 17.91
CA ALA A 22 -14.96 -20.29 19.13
C ALA A 22 -15.43 -21.75 18.98
N SER A 23 -15.78 -22.17 17.77
CA SER A 23 -16.25 -23.54 17.51
C SER A 23 -15.13 -24.53 17.17
N LEU A 24 -14.03 -24.07 16.58
CA LEU A 24 -13.00 -24.95 16.01
C LEU A 24 -11.71 -25.00 16.83
N TYR A 25 -11.41 -23.98 17.63
CA TYR A 25 -10.14 -23.89 18.35
C TYR A 25 -10.37 -23.77 19.85
N GLU A 26 -9.56 -24.48 20.62
CA GLU A 26 -9.44 -24.24 22.05
C GLU A 26 -8.64 -22.94 22.32
N ALA A 27 -8.77 -22.40 23.54
CA ALA A 27 -8.13 -21.13 23.89
C ALA A 27 -6.61 -21.17 23.71
N GLU A 28 -5.98 -22.28 24.08
CA GLU A 28 -4.55 -22.52 23.90
C GLU A 28 -4.13 -22.54 22.42
N GLU A 29 -4.96 -23.12 21.53
CA GLU A 29 -4.66 -23.22 20.10
C GLU A 29 -4.77 -21.85 19.43
N TYR A 30 -5.80 -21.08 19.77
CA TYR A 30 -5.97 -19.70 19.29
C TYR A 30 -4.77 -18.83 19.69
N LEU A 31 -4.32 -18.93 20.95
CA LEU A 31 -3.14 -18.21 21.46
C LEU A 31 -1.83 -18.66 20.82
N SER A 32 -1.75 -19.91 20.37
CA SER A 32 -0.58 -20.47 19.66
C SER A 32 -0.47 -19.99 18.20
N GLY A 33 -1.47 -19.25 17.70
CA GLY A 33 -1.51 -18.72 16.34
C GLY A 33 -2.32 -19.58 15.35
N ASN A 34 -3.02 -20.61 15.83
CA ASN A 34 -3.95 -21.39 15.00
C ASN A 34 -5.34 -20.77 15.08
N PHE A 35 -5.66 -19.89 14.14
CA PHE A 35 -6.97 -19.23 14.05
C PHE A 35 -7.37 -18.97 12.59
N VAL A 36 -8.66 -18.83 12.37
CA VAL A 36 -9.22 -18.36 11.10
C VAL A 36 -9.40 -16.86 11.18
N ARG A 37 -8.92 -16.15 10.17
CA ARG A 37 -9.14 -14.71 10.00
C ARG A 37 -9.85 -14.46 8.68
N VAL A 38 -10.95 -13.74 8.75
CA VAL A 38 -11.67 -13.27 7.57
C VAL A 38 -10.96 -12.03 7.04
N ASP A 39 -10.53 -12.07 5.79
CA ASP A 39 -9.91 -10.93 5.13
C ASP A 39 -10.98 -10.05 4.47
N THR A 40 -11.19 -8.86 5.03
CA THR A 40 -12.14 -7.86 4.54
C THR A 40 -11.47 -6.75 3.73
N THR A 41 -10.17 -6.86 3.41
CA THR A 41 -9.37 -5.79 2.78
C THR A 41 -9.92 -5.39 1.41
N MET A 42 -10.53 -6.33 0.68
CA MET A 42 -11.18 -6.08 -0.63
C MET A 42 -12.71 -6.20 -0.60
N ILE A 43 -13.35 -6.05 0.57
CA ILE A 43 -14.82 -6.18 0.66
C ILE A 43 -15.57 -5.07 -0.08
N LYS A 44 -14.93 -3.90 -0.21
CA LYS A 44 -15.36 -2.87 -1.16
C LYS A 44 -14.70 -3.18 -2.48
N ILE A 45 -15.49 -3.28 -3.55
CA ILE A 45 -15.00 -2.97 -4.90
C ILE A 45 -14.76 -1.45 -4.93
N THR A 46 -13.72 -1.01 -4.22
CA THR A 46 -13.05 0.23 -4.56
C THR A 46 -12.56 0.01 -5.98
N SER A 47 -12.77 0.99 -6.87
CA SER A 47 -12.28 0.80 -8.22
C SER A 47 -10.79 0.50 -8.12
N PHE A 48 -10.31 -0.51 -8.83
CA PHE A 48 -8.88 -0.85 -8.86
C PHE A 48 -8.02 0.42 -9.05
N LYS A 49 -8.57 1.37 -9.80
CA LYS A 49 -8.04 2.73 -9.96
C LYS A 49 -7.85 3.48 -8.64
N ASP A 50 -8.85 3.64 -7.79
CA ASP A 50 -8.70 4.42 -6.54
C ASP A 50 -7.68 3.78 -5.58
N LEU A 51 -7.57 2.43 -5.61
CA LEU A 51 -6.55 1.70 -4.85
C LEU A 51 -5.15 1.98 -5.40
N VAL A 52 -4.99 1.92 -6.73
CA VAL A 52 -3.73 2.25 -7.41
C VAL A 52 -3.35 3.72 -7.19
N ASP A 53 -4.30 4.65 -7.26
CA ASP A 53 -4.09 6.08 -7.04
C ASP A 53 -3.60 6.35 -5.60
N ALA A 54 -4.18 5.67 -4.60
CA ALA A 54 -3.75 5.78 -3.21
C ALA A 54 -2.34 5.20 -2.97
N ILE A 55 -2.03 4.06 -3.60
CA ILE A 55 -0.71 3.42 -3.52
C ILE A 55 0.35 4.28 -4.22
N ASP A 56 0.05 4.83 -5.40
CA ASP A 56 0.94 5.75 -6.12
C ASP A 56 1.28 6.98 -5.27
N VAL A 57 0.28 7.59 -4.61
CA VAL A 57 0.51 8.69 -3.66
C VAL A 57 1.40 8.25 -2.49
N GLY A 58 1.19 7.04 -1.97
CA GLY A 58 2.01 6.47 -0.90
C GLY A 58 3.47 6.27 -1.32
N ILE A 59 3.70 5.66 -2.48
CA ILE A 59 5.05 5.47 -3.06
C ILE A 59 5.68 6.83 -3.32
N ARG A 60 4.95 7.78 -3.90
CA ARG A 60 5.45 9.13 -4.22
C ARG A 60 5.95 9.90 -2.99
N ASN A 61 5.31 9.68 -1.85
CA ASN A 61 5.64 10.28 -0.56
C ASN A 61 6.65 9.46 0.27
N GLY A 62 7.10 8.31 -0.24
CA GLY A 62 8.01 7.40 0.46
C GLY A 62 7.40 6.64 1.64
N VAL A 63 6.06 6.49 1.67
CA VAL A 63 5.34 5.75 2.72
C VAL A 63 5.38 4.25 2.45
N PHE A 64 5.41 3.84 1.18
CA PHE A 64 5.43 2.43 0.77
C PHE A 64 6.55 2.16 -0.23
N THR A 65 7.10 0.95 -0.20
CA THR A 65 7.88 0.38 -1.30
C THR A 65 6.96 -0.11 -2.41
N ILE A 66 7.52 -0.40 -3.59
CA ILE A 66 6.73 -0.93 -4.72
C ILE A 66 6.15 -2.31 -4.36
N ASN A 67 6.93 -3.18 -3.70
CA ASN A 67 6.47 -4.50 -3.29
C ASN A 67 5.35 -4.43 -2.24
N GLU A 68 5.47 -3.52 -1.28
CA GLU A 68 4.41 -3.24 -0.32
C GLU A 68 3.11 -2.76 -0.99
N GLY A 69 3.22 -2.00 -2.08
CA GLY A 69 2.08 -1.65 -2.93
C GLY A 69 1.48 -2.88 -3.63
N ARG A 70 2.31 -3.74 -4.23
CA ARG A 70 1.85 -4.96 -4.94
C ARG A 70 1.09 -5.92 -4.02
N GLU A 71 1.60 -6.15 -2.81
CA GLU A 71 0.95 -7.01 -1.81
C GLU A 71 -0.43 -6.50 -1.41
N ARG A 72 -0.61 -5.17 -1.27
CA ARG A 72 -1.90 -4.55 -0.93
C ARG A 72 -2.95 -4.68 -2.03
N VAL A 73 -2.52 -4.88 -3.28
CA VAL A 73 -3.40 -5.16 -4.42
C VAL A 73 -3.62 -6.67 -4.60
N GLY A 74 -2.98 -7.52 -3.79
CA GLY A 74 -3.05 -8.97 -3.91
C GLY A 74 -2.16 -9.54 -5.03
N ASN A 75 -1.16 -8.79 -5.49
CA ASN A 75 -0.17 -9.28 -6.44
C ASN A 75 1.06 -9.86 -5.73
N ASP A 76 1.69 -10.84 -6.36
CA ASP A 76 2.96 -11.40 -5.89
C ASP A 76 4.07 -10.34 -5.85
N ARG A 77 5.05 -10.54 -4.96
CA ARG A 77 6.27 -9.71 -4.88
C ARG A 77 7.06 -9.77 -6.18
N SER A 78 7.83 -8.71 -6.43
CA SER A 78 8.80 -8.65 -7.53
C SER A 78 10.17 -9.00 -6.98
N ASP A 79 10.88 -9.87 -7.69
CA ASP A 79 12.26 -10.28 -7.37
C ASP A 79 13.29 -9.16 -7.62
N LYS A 80 12.87 -8.08 -8.28
CA LYS A 80 13.72 -6.92 -8.57
C LYS A 80 14.05 -6.18 -7.27
N ALA A 81 15.34 -6.02 -6.98
CA ALA A 81 15.83 -5.28 -5.80
C ALA A 81 15.23 -3.86 -5.67
N MET A 82 15.07 -3.17 -6.81
CA MET A 82 14.45 -1.84 -6.84
C MET A 82 13.03 -1.81 -6.26
N ALA A 83 12.31 -2.94 -6.25
CA ALA A 83 10.94 -2.98 -5.77
C ALA A 83 10.82 -2.95 -4.23
N ASP A 84 11.90 -3.26 -3.51
CA ASP A 84 11.99 -3.14 -2.05
C ASP A 84 12.57 -1.78 -1.61
N GLU A 85 12.95 -0.90 -2.54
CA GLU A 85 13.47 0.43 -2.24
C GLU A 85 12.34 1.47 -2.08
N ILE A 86 12.59 2.48 -1.23
CA ILE A 86 11.70 3.63 -1.07
C ILE A 86 12.05 4.67 -2.13
N PHE A 87 11.08 4.99 -2.99
CA PHE A 87 11.18 6.10 -3.92
C PHE A 87 10.53 7.34 -3.30
N ILE A 88 11.09 8.52 -3.55
CA ILE A 88 10.50 9.79 -3.13
C ILE A 88 10.59 10.76 -4.31
N THR A 89 9.46 11.30 -4.74
CA THR A 89 9.49 12.34 -5.78
C THR A 89 9.89 13.69 -5.17
N LYS A 90 10.80 14.40 -5.83
CA LYS A 90 11.22 15.74 -5.44
C LYS A 90 10.27 16.79 -6.03
N ASN A 91 9.10 17.02 -5.42
CA ASN A 91 8.12 17.97 -5.97
C ASN A 91 7.88 19.24 -5.12
N ASN A 92 8.40 19.30 -3.89
CA ASN A 92 8.36 20.53 -3.07
C ASN A 92 9.75 21.16 -2.99
N GLN A 93 10.17 21.84 -4.06
CA GLN A 93 11.19 22.88 -3.89
C GLN A 93 10.50 24.09 -3.25
N GLN A 94 11.06 24.60 -2.15
CA GLN A 94 10.63 25.87 -1.58
C GLN A 94 10.63 26.93 -2.69
N VAL A 95 9.49 27.57 -2.93
CA VAL A 95 9.41 28.84 -3.66
C VAL A 95 10.00 29.92 -2.74
N SER A 96 11.29 29.83 -2.49
CA SER A 96 12.12 30.81 -1.80
C SER A 96 13.26 31.23 -2.74
N LYS A 97 12.94 31.43 -4.01
CA LYS A 97 13.70 32.31 -4.89
C LYS A 97 12.68 33.11 -5.69
N GLY A 98 12.36 34.29 -5.17
CA GLY A 98 11.93 35.39 -6.01
C GLY A 98 12.92 35.54 -7.16
N GLY A 99 12.41 35.85 -8.34
CA GLY A 99 13.17 35.80 -9.57
C GLY A 99 14.46 36.60 -9.51
N GLU A 100 15.53 36.00 -10.04
CA GLU A 100 16.48 36.61 -10.97
C GLU A 100 17.48 35.54 -11.44
N ALA A 101 17.94 35.70 -12.68
CA ALA A 101 18.57 34.72 -13.55
C ALA A 101 19.92 34.16 -13.04
N ASN A 102 20.27 32.95 -13.47
CA ASN A 102 21.32 32.76 -14.49
C ASN A 102 21.44 31.31 -14.94
N ASP A 103 21.64 31.21 -16.25
CA ASP A 103 22.11 30.10 -17.06
C ASP A 103 23.46 29.57 -16.55
N ASP A 104 23.65 28.24 -16.55
CA ASP A 104 24.96 27.58 -16.65
C ASP A 104 24.73 26.14 -17.11
N ASN A 105 24.87 25.99 -18.42
CA ASN A 105 24.98 24.74 -19.16
C ASN A 105 26.42 24.21 -19.06
N GLU A 106 26.65 23.03 -18.47
CA GLU A 106 27.82 22.20 -18.79
C GLU A 106 27.46 20.72 -18.97
N ASN A 107 27.40 20.36 -20.25
CA ASN A 107 27.54 19.03 -20.83
C ASN A 107 28.94 18.44 -20.57
N ILE A 108 29.06 17.21 -20.07
CA ILE A 108 30.19 16.32 -20.40
C ILE A 108 29.70 14.90 -20.67
N SER A 109 29.42 14.65 -21.95
CA SER A 109 30.03 13.60 -22.80
C SER A 109 29.89 12.13 -22.40
N SER A 110 29.22 11.41 -23.31
CA SER A 110 29.45 10.03 -23.76
C SER A 110 30.68 9.29 -23.24
N SER A 111 30.50 8.01 -22.91
CA SER A 111 31.36 6.89 -23.33
C SER A 111 30.55 5.59 -23.23
N GLU A 112 30.17 5.03 -24.38
CA GLU A 112 30.07 3.57 -24.56
C GLU A 112 31.50 3.04 -24.72
N GLU A 113 31.91 2.13 -23.84
CA GLU A 113 32.71 0.90 -24.06
C GLU A 113 33.11 0.28 -22.70
#